data_AF-A0A947FLY3-F1
#
_entry.id   AF-A0A947FLY3-F1
#
_cell.length_a   1.000
_cell.length_b   1.000
_cell.length_c   1.000
_cell.angle_alpha   90.00
_cell.angle_beta   90.00
_cell.angle_gamma   90.00
#
_symmetry.space_group_name_H-M   'P 1'
#
loop_
_entity.id
_entity.type
_entity.pdbx_description
1 polymer ?
#
loop_
_entity_poly.entity_id
_entity_poly.type
_entity_poly.pdbx_seq_one_letter_code
_entity_poly.pdbx_strand_id
1 'polypeptide(L)'
;SGMLPPTLVEYALKQGADGVMVTGCRHNDCYFRFGNRWTRMRFDGERKPSLRGRAERDRIRMHGAAEPDKHDIDVDLDDFRKHLLTLNQEAEAVAVETD
;
A
#
# COMPACT_ATOMS: atom_id res chain seq x y z
N SER A 1 0.01 -11.58 -5.22
CA SER A 1 0.86 -10.39 -4.97
C SER A 1 2.37 -10.61 -5.08
N GLY A 2 2.91 -11.85 -5.05
CA GLY A 2 4.37 -12.09 -5.04
C GLY A 2 5.19 -11.52 -6.22
N MET A 3 4.53 -11.36 -7.37
CA MET A 3 5.11 -10.79 -8.60
C MET A 3 5.16 -9.26 -8.61
N LEU A 4 4.50 -8.59 -7.65
CA LEU A 4 4.47 -7.13 -7.60
C LEU A 4 5.86 -6.59 -7.19
N PRO A 5 6.54 -5.83 -8.06
CA PRO A 5 7.77 -5.16 -7.68
C PRO A 5 7.45 -3.91 -6.85
N PRO A 6 8.19 -3.62 -5.76
CA PRO A 6 7.98 -2.39 -4.98
C PRO A 6 8.12 -1.11 -5.81
N THR A 7 8.94 -1.14 -6.86
CA THR A 7 9.13 -0.01 -7.77
C THR A 7 7.86 0.39 -8.51
N LEU A 8 6.88 -0.52 -8.70
CA LEU A 8 5.59 -0.16 -9.30
C LEU A 8 4.78 0.73 -8.36
N VAL A 9 4.82 0.45 -7.06
CA VAL A 9 4.14 1.28 -6.04
C VAL A 9 4.82 2.64 -5.94
N GLU A 10 6.16 2.67 -5.91
CA GLU A 10 6.92 3.92 -5.94
C GLU A 10 6.61 4.75 -7.19
N TYR A 11 6.49 4.10 -8.35
CA TYR A 11 6.16 4.76 -9.59
C TYR A 11 4.76 5.37 -9.54
N ALA A 12 3.76 4.62 -9.09
CA ALA A 12 2.38 5.11 -9.00
C ALA A 12 2.27 6.35 -8.09
N LEU A 13 2.88 6.32 -6.91
CA LEU A 13 2.94 7.49 -6.01
C LEU A 13 3.64 8.67 -6.68
N LYS A 14 4.79 8.43 -7.35
CA LYS A 14 5.50 9.48 -8.09
C LYS A 14 4.67 10.07 -9.24
N GLN A 15 3.74 9.31 -9.82
CA GLN A 15 2.85 9.80 -10.88
C GLN A 15 1.62 10.56 -10.34
N GLY A 16 1.54 10.81 -9.04
CA GLY A 16 0.46 11.59 -8.43
C GLY A 16 -0.71 10.75 -7.92
N ALA A 17 -0.54 9.44 -7.72
CA ALA A 17 -1.51 8.68 -6.95
C ALA A 17 -1.47 9.12 -5.48
N ASP A 18 -2.62 9.46 -4.90
CA ASP A 18 -2.73 9.81 -3.47
C ASP A 18 -2.28 8.66 -2.56
N GLY A 19 -2.56 7.42 -2.98
CA GLY A 19 -2.11 6.22 -2.30
C GLY A 19 -2.29 4.97 -3.16
N VAL A 20 -1.66 3.88 -2.73
CA VAL A 20 -1.68 2.59 -3.44
C VAL A 20 -2.08 1.48 -2.48
N MET A 21 -3.21 0.84 -2.77
CA MET A 21 -3.65 -0.38 -2.10
C MET A 21 -3.25 -1.60 -2.93
N VAL A 22 -2.55 -2.54 -2.29
CA VAL A 22 -2.15 -3.82 -2.87
C VAL A 22 -2.95 -4.92 -2.21
N THR A 23 -3.77 -5.60 -3.01
CA THR A 23 -4.50 -6.79 -2.58
C THR A 23 -3.89 -8.09 -3.12
N GLY A 24 -4.19 -9.20 -2.45
CA GLY A 24 -3.81 -10.55 -2.86
C GLY A 24 -4.30 -11.58 -1.84
N CYS A 25 -3.85 -12.82 -1.98
CA CYS A 25 -4.25 -13.91 -1.09
C CYS A 25 -4.07 -13.56 0.39
N ARG A 26 -4.97 -14.06 1.25
CA ARG A 26 -4.87 -14.01 2.71
C ARG A 26 -3.50 -14.46 3.20
N HIS A 27 -3.12 -13.97 4.38
CA HIS A 27 -1.88 -14.37 5.02
C HIS A 27 -1.83 -15.91 5.18
N ASN A 28 -0.68 -16.51 4.84
CA ASN A 28 -0.44 -17.97 4.81
C ASN A 28 -1.29 -18.80 3.84
N ASP A 29 -2.15 -18.17 3.03
CA ASP A 29 -2.99 -18.84 2.02
C ASP A 29 -2.59 -18.46 0.59
N CYS A 30 -1.29 -18.20 0.37
CA CYS A 30 -0.83 -17.84 -0.97
C CYS A 30 -0.72 -19.08 -1.84
N TYR A 31 -1.41 -19.06 -3.00
CA TYR A 31 -1.30 -20.11 -4.02
C TYR A 31 0.16 -20.42 -4.40
N PHE A 32 1.01 -19.39 -4.44
CA PHE A 32 2.45 -19.51 -4.70
C PHE A 32 3.29 -19.59 -3.41
N ARG A 33 2.78 -20.27 -2.38
CA ARG A 33 3.39 -20.53 -1.07
C ARG A 33 3.72 -19.27 -0.26
N PHE A 34 4.82 -18.60 -0.61
CA PHE A 34 5.36 -17.46 0.15
C PHE A 34 5.24 -16.12 -0.58
N GLY A 35 4.57 -16.08 -1.73
CA GLY A 35 4.48 -14.87 -2.57
C GLY A 35 4.03 -13.63 -1.80
N ASN A 36 2.90 -13.70 -1.09
CA ASN A 36 2.39 -12.56 -0.32
C ASN A 36 3.28 -12.20 0.88
N ARG A 37 3.85 -13.19 1.58
CA ARG A 37 4.82 -13.00 2.66
C ARG A 37 6.05 -12.24 2.17
N TRP A 38 6.62 -12.64 1.03
CA TRP A 38 7.77 -11.95 0.47
C TRP A 38 7.43 -10.54 0.00
N THR A 39 6.25 -10.30 -0.57
CA THR A 39 5.81 -8.95 -0.90
C THR A 39 5.75 -8.07 0.36
N ARG A 40 5.17 -8.57 1.46
CA ARG A 40 5.15 -7.85 2.74
C ARG A 40 6.56 -7.54 3.25
N MET A 41 7.45 -8.52 3.30
CA MET A 41 8.85 -8.30 3.70
C MET A 41 9.57 -7.28 2.81
N ARG A 42 9.26 -7.22 1.50
CA ARG A 42 9.83 -6.21 0.60
C ARG A 42 9.32 -4.81 0.95
N PHE A 43 8.05 -4.67 1.31
CA PHE A 43 7.44 -3.40 1.70
C PHE A 43 7.96 -2.96 3.08
N ASP A 44 8.14 -3.90 4.00
CA ASP A 44 8.68 -3.64 5.33
C ASP A 44 10.21 -3.35 5.29
N GLY A 45 10.87 -3.69 4.19
CA GLY A 45 12.31 -3.46 3.99
C GLY A 45 13.19 -4.62 4.42
N GLU A 46 12.59 -5.70 4.89
CA GLU A 46 13.23 -6.94 5.36
C GLU A 46 13.73 -7.83 4.21
N ARG A 47 13.33 -7.57 2.96
CA ARG A 47 13.71 -8.37 1.79
C ARG A 47 13.99 -7.51 0.55
N LYS A 48 15.01 -7.90 -0.23
CA LYS A 48 15.31 -7.28 -1.53
C LYS A 48 14.52 -7.90 -2.71
N PRO A 49 14.17 -7.12 -3.75
CA PRO A 49 14.22 -5.66 -3.79
C PRO A 49 13.22 -5.08 -2.78
N SER A 50 13.67 -4.12 -1.96
CA SER A 50 12.86 -3.51 -0.90
C SER A 50 12.22 -2.22 -1.41
N LEU A 51 11.08 -1.86 -0.84
CA LEU A 51 10.52 -0.52 -0.96
C LEU A 51 11.56 0.50 -0.46
N ARG A 52 11.84 1.52 -1.28
CA ARG A 52 12.83 2.54 -0.93
C ARG A 52 12.30 3.46 0.17
N GLY A 53 13.20 3.97 1.02
CA GLY A 53 12.83 4.84 2.16
C GLY A 53 12.18 6.18 1.77
N ARG A 54 12.28 6.59 0.49
CA ARG A 54 11.57 7.76 -0.05
C ARG A 54 10.07 7.55 -0.26
N ALA A 55 9.60 6.30 -0.23
CA ALA A 55 8.19 6.01 -0.41
C ALA A 55 7.45 6.31 0.89
N GLU A 56 6.43 7.16 0.82
CA GLU A 56 5.57 7.49 1.96
C GLU A 56 4.75 6.27 2.36
N ARG A 57 5.11 5.64 3.48
CA ARG A 57 4.52 4.37 3.93
C ARG A 57 3.03 4.50 4.27
N ASP A 58 2.61 5.65 4.76
CA ASP A 58 1.21 5.92 5.11
C ASP A 58 0.31 5.97 3.87
N ARG A 59 0.89 6.25 2.69
CA ARG A 59 0.21 6.20 1.39
C ARG A 59 0.20 4.80 0.77
N ILE A 60 0.57 3.76 1.50
CA ILE A 60 0.61 2.38 1.01
C ILE A 60 -0.21 1.47 1.93
N ARG A 61 -1.12 0.70 1.35
CA ARG A 61 -1.94 -0.28 2.06
C ARG A 61 -1.73 -1.68 1.49
N MET A 62 -1.57 -2.66 2.36
CA MET A 62 -1.50 -4.08 2.01
C MET A 62 -2.69 -4.80 2.64
N HIS A 63 -3.59 -5.35 1.83
CA HIS A 63 -4.75 -6.11 2.30
C HIS A 63 -4.69 -7.54 1.77
N GLY A 64 -4.79 -8.53 2.66
CA GLY A 64 -4.83 -9.94 2.28
C GLY A 64 -6.25 -10.46 2.36
N ALA A 65 -6.80 -10.91 1.25
CA ALA A 65 -8.19 -11.36 1.13
C ALA A 65 -8.32 -12.60 0.23
N ALA A 66 -9.47 -13.26 0.33
CA ALA A 66 -9.96 -14.25 -0.63
C ALA A 66 -11.29 -13.78 -1.24
N GLU A 67 -11.84 -14.57 -2.16
CA GLU A 67 -13.09 -14.24 -2.85
C GLU A 67 -14.27 -13.88 -1.93
N PRO A 68 -14.51 -14.55 -0.77
CA PRO A 68 -15.61 -14.20 0.13
C PRO A 68 -15.41 -12.89 0.90
N ASP A 69 -14.18 -12.35 0.98
CA ASP A 69 -13.84 -11.19 1.82
C ASP A 69 -14.12 -9.86 1.14
N LYS A 70 -14.96 -9.84 0.08
CA LYS A 70 -15.23 -8.62 -0.67
C LYS A 70 -15.66 -7.46 0.25
N HIS A 71 -16.50 -7.75 1.24
CA HIS A 71 -16.94 -6.75 2.20
C HIS A 71 -15.77 -6.14 2.98
N ASP A 72 -14.84 -6.96 3.45
CA ASP A 72 -13.68 -6.50 4.22
C ASP A 72 -12.72 -5.66 3.35
N ILE A 73 -12.58 -6.02 2.06
CA ILE A 73 -11.81 -5.22 1.10
C ILE A 73 -12.47 -3.85 0.91
N ASP A 74 -13.79 -3.81 0.72
CA ASP A 74 -14.54 -2.57 0.50
C ASP A 74 -14.42 -1.64 1.73
N VAL A 75 -14.54 -2.19 2.93
CA VAL A 75 -14.37 -1.45 4.19
C VAL A 75 -12.96 -0.89 4.33
N ASP A 76 -11.91 -1.71 4.14
CA ASP A 76 -10.52 -1.25 4.26
C ASP A 76 -10.16 -0.23 3.16
N LEU A 77 -10.74 -0.36 1.96
CA LEU A 77 -10.56 0.63 0.89
C LEU A 77 -11.16 1.98 1.26
N ASP A 78 -12.36 2.00 1.83
CA ASP A 78 -13.02 3.24 2.25
C ASP A 78 -12.30 3.91 3.42
N ASP A 79 -11.81 3.12 4.37
CA ASP A 79 -10.99 3.65 5.47
C ASP A 79 -9.65 4.18 4.98
N PHE A 80 -9.03 3.49 4.01
CA PHE A 80 -7.81 3.98 3.37
C PHE A 80 -8.05 5.30 2.61
N ARG A 81 -9.18 5.44 1.89
CA ARG A 81 -9.55 6.71 1.24
C ARG A 81 -9.69 7.86 2.25
N LYS A 82 -10.38 7.65 3.37
CA LYS A 82 -10.52 8.67 4.42
C LYS A 82 -9.17 9.08 5.01
N HIS A 83 -8.29 8.10 5.22
CA HIS A 83 -6.93 8.35 5.69
C HIS A 83 -6.13 9.23 4.70
N LEU A 84 -6.18 8.90 3.40
CA LEU A 84 -5.50 9.69 2.37
C LEU A 84 -6.02 11.12 2.26
N LEU A 85 -7.33 11.32 2.40
CA LEU A 85 -7.93 12.66 2.44
C LEU A 85 -7.38 13.48 3.61
N THR A 86 -7.22 12.85 4.78
CA THR A 86 -6.65 13.51 5.96
C THR A 86 -5.19 13.91 5.71
N LEU A 87 -4.37 12.99 5.18
CA LEU A 87 -2.97 13.29 4.86
C LEU A 87 -2.82 14.42 3.83
N ASN A 88 -3.71 14.48 2.83
CA ASN A 88 -3.69 15.53 1.82
C ASN A 88 -4.04 16.89 2.43
N GLN A 89 -5.07 16.95 3.29
CA GLN A 89 -5.44 18.17 4.01
C GLN A 89 -4.31 18.68 4.91
N GLU A 90 -3.64 17.76 5.62
CA GLU A 90 -2.48 18.10 6.45
C GLU A 90 -1.31 18.63 5.61
N ALA A 91 -1.00 17.99 4.48
CA ALA A 91 0.05 18.45 3.57
C ALA A 91 -0.26 19.83 2.96
N GLU A 92 -1.52 20.09 2.60
CA GLU A 92 -1.97 21.40 2.10
C GLU A 92 -1.88 22.48 3.19
N ALA A 93 -2.31 22.19 4.42
CA ALA A 93 -2.23 23.14 5.53
C ALA A 93 -0.78 23.54 5.83
N VAL A 94 0.15 22.58 5.84
CA VAL A 94 1.58 22.85 6.03
C VAL A 94 2.13 23.71 4.90
N ALA A 95 1.74 23.46 3.65
CA ALA A 95 2.20 24.26 2.51
C ALA A 95 1.74 25.72 2.61
N VAL A 96 0.50 25.97 3.06
CA VAL A 96 -0.07 27.31 3.25
C VAL A 96 0.59 28.08 4.40
N GLU A 97 1.02 27.41 5.47
CA GLU A 97 1.72 28.05 6.59
C GLU A 97 3.19 28.41 6.28
N THR A 98 3.78 27.79 5.26
CA THR A 98 5.18 28.01 4.86
C THR A 98 5.39 29.08 3.78
N ASP A 99 4.31 29.71 3.31
CA ASP A 99 4.28 30.78 2.30
C ASP A 99 3.97 32.15 2.96
#